data_AF-A0A554J2G9-F1
#
_entry.id   AF-A0A554J2G9-F1
#
_cell.length_a   1.000
_cell.length_b   1.000
_cell.length_c   1.000
_cell.angle_alpha   90.00
_cell.angle_beta   90.00
_cell.angle_gamma   90.00
#
_symmetry.space_group_name_H-M   'P 1'
#
loop_
_entity.id
_entity.type
_entity.pdbx_description
1 polymer ?
#
loop_
_entity_poly.entity_id
_entity_poly.type
_entity_poly.pdbx_seq_one_letter_code
_entity_poly.pdbx_strand_id
1 'polypeptide(L)'
;MTMKQIRGTTKQCLAHLAKVIKGSQFFDKRKMIANFAGVGDFTVHEWFSAGRMPVGEPLIRLRFYLEFLGYEVEELQELSSEVRDAARLCAFRVASLAEIAEFVGYGGTGRSPIDALLEVFRGKRGVSRQKLGQFKSFVELYGAGLEEKERATPHVLRVTSSGVQLPEVMATRPTSHDEVGNQSAVAESFAGLITAMLPLAEYVLSDRFTAGQRSRIRELAAGGRGVSRLSNLLTQLSGEAARTALSNSRKKEAEQ
;
A
#
# COMPACT_ATOMS: atom_id res chain seq x y z
N MET A 1 -19.64 24.45 7.57
CA MET A 1 -18.26 24.97 7.53
C MET A 1 -17.50 24.28 6.41
N THR A 2 -17.32 24.96 5.28
CA THR A 2 -16.42 24.52 4.20
C THR A 2 -15.00 24.62 4.71
N MET A 3 -14.32 23.49 4.82
CA MET A 3 -12.92 23.50 5.22
C MET A 3 -12.14 24.24 4.14
N LYS A 4 -11.30 25.19 4.55
CA LYS A 4 -10.44 25.92 3.62
C LYS A 4 -9.53 24.90 2.94
N GLN A 5 -9.74 24.70 1.64
CA GLN A 5 -8.98 23.75 0.84
C GLN A 5 -7.51 24.15 0.92
N ILE A 6 -6.66 23.20 1.30
CA ILE A 6 -5.24 23.46 1.48
C ILE A 6 -4.53 23.04 0.21
N ARG A 7 -3.85 24.00 -0.38
CA ARG A 7 -3.03 23.83 -1.57
C ARG A 7 -1.55 23.90 -1.23
N GLY A 8 -0.77 23.02 -1.85
CA GLY A 8 0.69 23.09 -1.80
C GLY A 8 1.34 21.81 -2.31
N THR A 9 2.66 21.76 -2.21
CA THR A 9 3.45 20.56 -2.54
C THR A 9 3.05 19.36 -1.68
N THR A 10 3.33 18.14 -2.14
CA THR A 10 3.14 16.90 -1.37
C THR A 10 3.73 17.02 0.05
N LYS A 11 4.91 17.61 0.17
CA LYS A 11 5.61 17.80 1.46
C LYS A 11 4.86 18.77 2.38
N GLN A 12 4.37 19.88 1.85
CA GLN A 12 3.59 20.86 2.62
C GLN A 12 2.25 20.27 3.07
N CYS A 13 1.55 19.57 2.18
CA CYS A 13 0.28 18.89 2.49
C CYS A 13 0.46 17.82 3.57
N LEU A 14 1.52 17.00 3.48
CA LEU A 14 1.84 16.00 4.50
C LEU A 14 2.20 16.64 5.84
N ALA A 15 3.02 17.69 5.83
CA ALA A 15 3.40 18.42 7.03
C ALA A 15 2.19 19.09 7.69
N HIS A 16 1.25 19.61 6.90
CA HIS A 16 -0.01 20.12 7.42
C HIS A 16 -0.85 19.01 8.05
N LEU A 17 -1.01 17.88 7.36
CA LEU A 17 -1.73 16.73 7.89
C LEU A 17 -1.18 16.30 9.25
N ALA A 18 0.16 16.24 9.38
CA ALA A 18 0.87 15.93 10.63
C ALA A 18 0.51 16.85 11.81
N LYS A 19 0.27 18.14 11.52
CA LYS A 19 -0.09 19.14 12.54
C LYS A 19 -1.55 19.01 12.99
N VAL A 20 -2.42 18.56 12.08
CA VAL A 20 -3.87 18.42 12.34
C VAL A 20 -4.18 17.15 13.10
N ILE A 21 -3.54 16.03 12.74
CA ILE A 21 -3.79 14.74 13.39
C ILE A 21 -3.02 14.69 14.73
N LYS A 22 -3.72 14.43 15.83
CA LYS A 22 -3.13 14.41 17.19
C LYS A 22 -3.52 13.15 17.95
N GLY A 23 -2.68 12.77 18.91
CA GLY A 23 -2.95 11.68 19.85
C GLY A 23 -3.20 10.34 19.16
N SER A 24 -4.25 9.63 19.60
CA SER A 24 -4.63 8.31 19.07
C SER A 24 -4.91 8.31 17.56
N GLN A 25 -5.46 9.41 17.03
CA GLN A 25 -5.76 9.54 15.60
C GLN A 25 -4.50 9.50 14.72
N PHE A 26 -3.35 9.94 15.25
CA PHE A 26 -2.08 9.89 14.52
C PHE A 26 -1.73 8.44 14.14
N PHE A 27 -1.87 7.51 15.08
CA PHE A 27 -1.54 6.10 14.86
C PHE A 27 -2.45 5.45 13.82
N ASP A 28 -3.76 5.68 13.91
CA ASP A 28 -4.72 5.13 12.95
C ASP A 28 -4.51 5.71 11.55
N LYS A 29 -4.29 7.02 11.45
CA LYS A 29 -4.02 7.68 10.17
C LYS A 29 -2.71 7.22 9.55
N ARG A 30 -1.66 7.03 10.35
CA ARG A 30 -0.38 6.48 9.88
C ARG A 30 -0.55 5.07 9.32
N LYS A 31 -1.30 4.20 10.00
CA LYS A 31 -1.63 2.85 9.50
C LYS A 31 -2.45 2.89 8.20
N MET A 32 -3.40 3.82 8.07
CA MET A 32 -4.17 3.99 6.83
C MET A 32 -3.27 4.40 5.66
N ILE A 33 -2.38 5.38 5.86
CA ILE A 33 -1.41 5.81 4.85
C ILE A 33 -0.49 4.64 4.48
N ALA A 34 0.02 3.90 5.47
CA ALA A 34 0.89 2.74 5.25
C ALA A 34 0.18 1.68 4.39
N ASN A 35 -1.06 1.36 4.72
CA ASN A 35 -1.87 0.41 3.97
C ASN A 35 -2.16 0.89 2.54
N PHE A 36 -2.51 2.17 2.35
CA PHE A 36 -2.79 2.74 1.03
C PHE A 36 -1.52 2.77 0.17
N ALA A 37 -0.44 3.34 0.68
CA ALA A 37 0.85 3.43 0.01
C ALA A 37 1.52 2.06 -0.19
N GLY A 38 1.16 1.05 0.61
CA GLY A 38 1.73 -0.30 0.54
C GLY A 38 3.12 -0.39 1.13
N VAL A 39 3.35 0.32 2.23
CA VAL A 39 4.62 0.36 2.97
C VAL A 39 4.40 0.01 4.43
N GLY A 40 5.49 -0.15 5.19
CA GLY A 40 5.41 -0.35 6.63
C GLY A 40 4.98 0.90 7.39
N ASP A 41 4.33 0.70 8.54
CA ASP A 41 3.92 1.77 9.47
C ASP A 41 5.10 2.62 9.96
N PHE A 42 6.27 2.00 10.17
CA PHE A 42 7.52 2.68 10.51
C PHE A 42 8.00 3.61 9.38
N THR A 43 7.90 3.18 8.12
CA THR A 43 8.27 4.01 6.96
C THR A 43 7.46 5.29 6.91
N VAL A 44 6.15 5.22 7.15
CA VAL A 44 5.30 6.41 7.20
C VAL A 44 5.63 7.30 8.41
N HIS A 45 6.02 6.71 9.55
CA HIS A 45 6.50 7.49 10.69
C HIS A 45 7.70 8.34 10.30
N GLU A 46 8.68 7.79 9.58
CA GLU A 46 9.84 8.55 9.09
C GLU A 46 9.46 9.68 8.12
N TRP A 47 8.38 9.53 7.35
CA TRP A 47 7.88 10.62 6.50
C TRP A 47 7.38 11.80 7.32
N PHE A 48 6.72 11.53 8.46
CA PHE A 48 6.21 12.54 9.37
C PHE A 48 7.30 13.15 10.27
N SER A 49 8.21 12.34 10.81
CA SER A 49 9.16 12.78 11.84
C SER A 49 10.52 13.20 11.27
N ALA A 50 11.06 12.44 10.31
CA ALA A 50 12.37 12.69 9.73
C ALA A 50 12.31 13.51 8.42
N GLY A 51 11.10 13.79 7.90
CA GLY A 51 10.91 14.52 6.65
C GLY A 51 11.45 13.79 5.42
N ARG A 52 11.73 12.48 5.54
CA ARG A 52 12.17 11.63 4.43
C ARG A 52 10.96 11.32 3.54
N MET A 53 10.83 12.03 2.42
CA MET A 53 9.71 11.83 1.51
C MET A 53 9.80 10.47 0.81
N PRO A 54 8.67 9.81 0.51
CA PRO A 54 8.67 8.61 -0.30
C PRO A 54 9.22 8.87 -1.70
N VAL A 55 9.71 7.81 -2.31
CA VAL A 55 10.14 7.76 -3.71
C VAL A 55 9.39 6.66 -4.46
N GLY A 56 9.42 6.71 -5.78
CA GLY A 56 8.77 5.68 -6.62
C GLY A 56 7.25 5.67 -6.50
N GLU A 57 6.67 4.46 -6.51
CA GLU A 57 5.22 4.24 -6.44
C GLU A 57 4.57 4.72 -5.12
N PRO A 58 5.18 4.51 -3.93
CA PRO A 58 4.64 5.06 -2.69
C PRO A 58 4.40 6.58 -2.72
N LEU A 59 5.21 7.35 -3.45
CA LEU A 59 5.01 8.80 -3.59
C LEU A 59 3.73 9.12 -4.36
N ILE A 60 3.48 8.42 -5.47
CA ILE A 60 2.26 8.61 -6.27
C ILE A 60 1.03 8.27 -5.44
N ARG A 61 1.07 7.13 -4.74
CA ARG A 61 0.00 6.72 -3.82
C ARG A 61 -0.23 7.76 -2.72
N LEU A 62 0.83 8.29 -2.12
CA LEU A 62 0.70 9.32 -1.09
C LEU A 62 0.02 10.59 -1.63
N ARG A 63 0.37 11.03 -2.85
CA ARG A 63 -0.25 12.21 -3.48
C ARG A 63 -1.76 12.05 -3.65
N PHE A 64 -2.19 10.92 -4.22
CA PHE A 64 -3.62 10.64 -4.38
C PHE A 64 -4.33 10.39 -3.06
N TYR A 65 -3.66 9.84 -2.05
CA TYR A 65 -4.22 9.76 -0.70
C TYR A 65 -4.48 11.14 -0.09
N LEU A 66 -3.55 12.09 -0.25
CA LEU A 66 -3.75 13.47 0.19
C LEU A 66 -4.88 14.16 -0.58
N GLU A 67 -4.93 13.99 -1.90
CA GLU A 67 -6.03 14.49 -2.72
C GLU A 67 -7.38 13.90 -2.28
N PHE A 68 -7.43 12.60 -1.99
CA PHE A 68 -8.62 11.93 -1.47
C PHE A 68 -9.07 12.48 -0.10
N LEU A 69 -8.15 13.00 0.71
CA LEU A 69 -8.47 13.71 1.96
C LEU A 69 -8.91 15.17 1.73
N GLY A 70 -8.91 15.66 0.49
CA GLY A 70 -9.32 17.01 0.11
C GLY A 70 -8.18 18.03 -0.01
N TYR A 71 -6.92 17.59 -0.06
CA TYR A 71 -5.78 18.49 -0.33
C TYR A 71 -5.63 18.75 -1.83
N GLU A 72 -5.23 19.96 -2.22
CA GLU A 72 -4.79 20.25 -3.58
C GLU A 72 -3.28 20.08 -3.69
N VAL A 73 -2.86 18.91 -4.17
CA VAL A 73 -1.44 18.60 -4.35
C VAL A 73 -0.97 19.20 -5.69
N GLU A 74 -0.04 20.17 -5.62
CA GLU A 74 0.44 20.91 -6.79
C GLU A 74 0.99 20.00 -7.89
N GLU A 75 1.78 19.00 -7.51
CA GLU A 75 2.42 18.12 -8.49
C GLU A 75 1.43 17.22 -9.25
N LEU A 76 0.18 17.08 -8.77
CA LEU A 76 -0.89 16.42 -9.51
C LEU A 76 -1.60 17.37 -10.48
N GLN A 77 -1.63 18.67 -10.18
CA GLN A 77 -2.26 19.67 -11.05
C GLN A 77 -1.40 20.00 -12.28
N GLU A 78 -0.10 19.72 -12.22
CA GLU A 78 0.84 19.89 -13.34
C GLU A 78 0.74 18.75 -14.37
N LEU A 79 0.10 17.64 -14.02
CA LEU A 79 -0.10 16.51 -14.93
C LEU A 79 -1.26 16.79 -15.88
N SER A 80 -1.16 16.31 -17.13
CA SER A 80 -2.34 16.26 -18.00
C SER A 80 -3.40 15.34 -17.41
N SER A 81 -4.68 15.56 -17.75
CA SER A 81 -5.80 14.75 -17.25
C SER A 81 -5.58 13.26 -17.48
N GLU A 82 -5.12 12.87 -18.68
CA GLU A 82 -4.91 11.46 -19.04
C GLU A 82 -3.80 10.82 -18.20
N VAL A 83 -2.70 11.54 -17.97
CA VAL A 83 -1.58 11.05 -17.16
C VAL A 83 -1.99 10.97 -15.68
N ARG A 84 -2.72 11.97 -15.18
CA ARG A 84 -3.23 11.99 -13.81
C ARG A 84 -4.18 10.84 -13.55
N ASP A 85 -5.13 10.59 -14.45
CA ASP A 85 -6.10 9.51 -14.31
C ASP A 85 -5.42 8.13 -14.36
N ALA A 86 -4.41 7.95 -15.23
CA ALA A 86 -3.62 6.73 -15.24
C ALA A 86 -2.78 6.55 -13.95
N ALA A 87 -2.20 7.63 -13.43
CA ALA A 87 -1.50 7.60 -12.15
C ALA A 87 -2.46 7.28 -10.99
N ARG A 88 -3.72 7.71 -11.09
CA ARG A 88 -4.79 7.39 -10.13
C ARG A 88 -5.12 5.90 -10.13
N LEU A 89 -5.23 5.26 -11.30
CA LEU A 89 -5.37 3.80 -11.40
C LEU A 89 -4.25 3.06 -10.67
N CYS A 90 -3.02 3.52 -10.81
CA CYS A 90 -1.87 2.97 -10.09
C CYS A 90 -1.98 3.20 -8.57
N ALA A 91 -2.40 4.40 -8.16
CA ALA A 91 -2.54 4.74 -6.75
C ALA A 91 -3.55 3.83 -6.02
N PHE A 92 -4.66 3.51 -6.68
CA PHE A 92 -5.72 2.63 -6.16
C PHE A 92 -5.49 1.14 -6.44
N ARG A 93 -4.34 0.77 -7.01
CA ARG A 93 -3.97 -0.61 -7.35
C ARG A 93 -4.98 -1.31 -8.27
N VAL A 94 -5.53 -0.55 -9.21
CA VAL A 94 -6.34 -1.10 -10.31
C VAL A 94 -5.41 -1.68 -11.37
N ALA A 95 -4.29 -0.99 -11.62
CA ALA A 95 -3.21 -1.43 -12.49
C ALA A 95 -1.86 -1.19 -11.83
N SER A 96 -0.87 -2.01 -12.18
CA SER A 96 0.53 -1.85 -11.80
C SER A 96 1.27 -0.89 -12.74
N LEU A 97 2.41 -0.36 -12.28
CA LEU A 97 3.28 0.46 -13.13
C LEU A 97 3.81 -0.32 -14.34
N ALA A 98 4.01 -1.63 -14.22
CA ALA A 98 4.47 -2.48 -15.31
C ALA A 98 3.41 -2.58 -16.41
N GLU A 99 2.15 -2.87 -16.05
CA GLU A 99 1.04 -2.96 -17.01
C GLU A 99 0.81 -1.62 -17.74
N ILE A 100 0.86 -0.50 -17.01
CA ILE A 100 0.73 0.84 -17.63
C ILE A 100 1.91 1.11 -18.57
N ALA A 101 3.14 0.82 -18.13
CA ALA A 101 4.34 1.08 -18.93
C ALA A 101 4.36 0.23 -20.20
N GLU A 102 3.94 -1.03 -20.12
CA GLU A 102 3.80 -1.94 -21.25
C GLU A 102 2.74 -1.42 -22.22
N PHE A 103 1.53 -1.15 -21.74
CA PHE A 103 0.41 -0.70 -22.58
C PHE A 103 0.71 0.61 -23.32
N VAL A 104 1.33 1.58 -22.64
CA VAL A 104 1.64 2.89 -23.24
C VAL A 104 2.92 2.84 -24.12
N GLY A 105 3.60 1.69 -24.17
CA GLY A 105 4.79 1.52 -24.99
C GLY A 105 6.01 2.27 -24.44
N TYR A 106 6.26 2.18 -23.14
CA TYR A 106 7.55 2.59 -22.52
C TYR A 106 8.61 1.47 -22.57
N GLY A 107 8.31 0.32 -23.18
CA GLY A 107 9.30 -0.70 -23.52
C GLY A 107 10.32 -0.18 -24.54
N GLY A 108 11.61 -0.27 -24.22
CA GLY A 108 12.69 0.19 -25.11
C GLY A 108 14.09 -0.08 -24.57
N THR A 109 15.07 -0.14 -25.47
CA THR A 109 16.46 -0.50 -25.16
C THR A 109 17.17 0.61 -24.38
N GLY A 110 17.56 0.31 -23.14
CA GLY A 110 18.52 1.12 -22.36
C GLY A 110 17.98 1.85 -21.13
N ARG A 111 16.65 1.91 -20.91
CA ARG A 111 16.08 2.47 -19.67
C ARG A 111 14.89 1.64 -19.17
N SER A 112 14.80 1.46 -17.86
CA SER A 112 13.66 0.82 -17.22
C SER A 112 12.35 1.51 -17.63
N PRO A 113 11.38 0.78 -18.21
CA PRO A 113 10.06 1.34 -18.58
C PRO A 113 9.36 1.98 -17.38
N ILE A 114 9.53 1.40 -16.19
CA ILE A 114 8.95 1.88 -14.94
C ILE A 114 9.56 3.23 -14.55
N ASP A 115 10.88 3.40 -14.66
CA ASP A 115 11.52 4.69 -14.32
C ASP A 115 11.07 5.80 -15.27
N ALA A 116 10.93 5.47 -16.56
CA ALA A 116 10.40 6.42 -17.54
C ALA A 116 8.97 6.85 -17.21
N LEU A 117 8.12 5.90 -16.80
CA LEU A 117 6.74 6.17 -16.38
C LEU A 117 6.68 6.97 -15.07
N LEU A 118 7.53 6.66 -14.09
CA LEU A 118 7.61 7.38 -12.82
C LEU A 118 8.00 8.85 -13.02
N GLU A 119 8.91 9.16 -13.94
CA GLU A 119 9.28 10.54 -14.26
C GLU A 119 8.11 11.31 -14.91
N VAL A 120 7.28 10.62 -15.71
CA VAL A 120 6.05 11.18 -16.28
C VAL A 120 5.02 11.45 -15.21
N PHE A 121 4.75 10.49 -14.31
CA PHE A 121 3.83 10.67 -13.17
C PHE A 121 4.31 11.70 -12.14
N ARG A 122 5.58 12.12 -12.23
CA ARG A 122 6.14 13.22 -11.42
C ARG A 122 6.07 14.58 -12.11
N GLY A 123 5.61 14.65 -13.37
CA GLY A 123 5.63 15.88 -14.17
C GLY A 123 7.03 16.27 -14.67
N LYS A 124 8.05 15.43 -14.46
CA LYS A 124 9.44 15.73 -14.84
C LYS A 124 9.73 15.45 -16.32
N ARG A 125 8.82 14.74 -17.00
CA ARG A 125 8.97 14.36 -18.40
C ARG A 125 7.65 14.59 -19.14
N GLY A 126 7.72 15.32 -20.24
CA GLY A 126 6.60 15.48 -21.16
C GLY A 126 6.20 14.18 -21.85
N VAL A 127 4.96 14.13 -22.33
CA VAL A 127 4.37 12.97 -23.01
C VAL A 127 4.00 13.36 -24.43
N SER A 128 4.32 12.51 -25.41
CA SER A 128 3.90 12.76 -26.80
C SER A 128 2.38 12.63 -26.94
N ARG A 129 1.79 13.32 -27.93
CA ARG A 129 0.33 13.21 -28.18
C ARG A 129 -0.14 11.77 -28.40
N GLN A 130 0.65 10.96 -29.09
CA GLN A 130 0.36 9.54 -29.29
C GLN A 130 0.25 8.80 -27.95
N LYS A 131 1.21 9.01 -27.03
CA LYS A 131 1.19 8.39 -25.71
C LYS A 131 0.08 8.91 -24.81
N LEU A 132 -0.30 10.19 -24.92
CA LEU A 132 -1.50 10.71 -24.25
C LEU A 132 -2.77 9.97 -24.70
N GLY A 133 -2.88 9.69 -26.01
CA GLY A 133 -3.95 8.83 -26.53
C GLY A 133 -3.94 7.43 -25.91
N GLN A 134 -2.76 6.82 -25.75
CA GLN A 134 -2.64 5.51 -25.10
C GLN A 134 -3.02 5.54 -23.61
N PHE A 135 -2.62 6.58 -22.87
CA PHE A 135 -3.05 6.77 -21.49
C PHE A 135 -4.57 6.88 -21.38
N LYS A 136 -5.20 7.66 -22.26
CA LYS A 136 -6.66 7.79 -22.31
C LYS A 136 -7.34 6.45 -22.55
N SER A 137 -6.92 5.69 -23.56
CA SER A 137 -7.47 4.35 -23.84
C SER A 137 -7.29 3.39 -22.68
N PHE A 138 -6.14 3.47 -21.97
CA PHE A 138 -5.89 2.67 -20.78
C PHE A 138 -6.87 3.02 -19.65
N VAL A 139 -7.10 4.32 -19.42
CA VAL A 139 -8.04 4.78 -18.40
C VAL A 139 -9.47 4.33 -18.71
N GLU A 140 -9.90 4.42 -19.97
CA GLU A 140 -11.22 3.94 -20.40
C GLU A 140 -11.40 2.43 -20.17
N LEU A 141 -10.35 1.64 -20.41
CA LEU A 141 -10.38 0.19 -20.22
C LEU A 141 -10.51 -0.22 -18.74
N TYR A 142 -9.84 0.50 -17.83
CA TYR A 142 -9.78 0.16 -16.40
C TYR A 142 -10.64 1.05 -15.50
N GLY A 143 -11.34 2.04 -16.05
CA GLY A 143 -12.07 3.07 -15.29
C GLY A 143 -13.15 2.50 -14.35
N ALA A 144 -13.87 1.47 -14.77
CA ALA A 144 -14.86 0.81 -13.92
C ALA A 144 -14.25 0.22 -12.63
N GLY A 145 -13.04 -0.33 -12.74
CA GLY A 145 -12.31 -0.85 -11.58
C GLY A 145 -11.86 0.27 -10.62
N LEU A 146 -11.61 1.47 -11.12
CA LEU A 146 -11.26 2.62 -10.29
C LEU A 146 -12.43 3.03 -9.40
N GLU A 147 -13.62 3.21 -9.97
CA GLU A 147 -14.80 3.60 -9.22
C GLU A 147 -15.13 2.61 -8.09
N GLU A 148 -14.99 1.31 -8.36
CA GLU A 148 -15.17 0.27 -7.36
C GLU A 148 -14.13 0.38 -6.24
N LYS A 149 -12.84 0.54 -6.58
CA LYS A 149 -11.77 0.68 -5.59
C LYS A 149 -11.90 1.97 -4.76
N GLU A 150 -12.34 3.06 -5.37
CA GLU A 150 -12.56 4.32 -4.67
C GLU A 150 -13.70 4.20 -3.67
N ARG A 151 -14.81 3.58 -4.08
CA ARG A 151 -15.95 3.32 -3.20
C ARG A 151 -15.60 2.36 -2.06
N ALA A 152 -14.80 1.34 -2.34
CA ALA A 152 -14.35 0.36 -1.36
C ALA A 152 -13.26 0.90 -0.43
N THR A 153 -12.56 1.97 -0.82
CA THR A 153 -11.58 2.64 0.05
C THR A 153 -12.36 3.36 1.14
N PRO A 154 -12.26 2.92 2.41
CA PRO A 154 -13.12 3.45 3.46
C PRO A 154 -12.98 4.97 3.55
N HIS A 155 -14.09 5.70 3.50
CA HIS A 155 -14.18 7.12 3.83
C HIS A 155 -13.91 7.34 5.35
N VAL A 156 -12.77 6.89 5.85
CA VAL A 156 -12.40 7.08 7.24
C VAL A 156 -11.63 8.39 7.33
N LEU A 157 -12.43 9.41 7.64
CA LEU A 157 -12.09 10.79 7.95
C LEU A 157 -12.02 11.70 6.70
N ARG A 158 -13.21 12.11 6.23
CA ARG A 158 -13.45 13.55 6.18
C ARG A 158 -13.07 14.07 7.56
N VAL A 159 -11.97 14.80 7.66
CA VAL A 159 -11.53 15.44 8.91
C VAL A 159 -12.65 16.39 9.32
N THR A 160 -13.65 15.96 10.08
CA THR A 160 -14.57 16.90 10.70
C THR A 160 -13.89 17.37 11.96
N SER A 161 -13.64 18.67 12.08
CA SER A 161 -13.17 19.34 13.30
C SER A 161 -14.16 19.19 14.47
N SER A 162 -15.30 18.56 14.25
CA SER A 162 -16.27 18.15 15.25
C SER A 162 -15.99 16.70 15.63
N GLY A 163 -15.61 16.46 16.89
CA GLY A 163 -15.45 15.10 17.42
C GLY A 163 -16.69 14.27 17.14
N VAL A 164 -16.52 13.13 16.50
CA VAL A 164 -17.58 12.14 16.27
C VAL A 164 -17.05 10.78 16.70
N GLN A 165 -17.82 10.15 17.58
CA GLN A 165 -17.67 8.76 18.00
C GLN A 165 -17.84 7.83 16.79
N LEU A 166 -16.87 6.94 16.62
CA LEU A 166 -16.96 5.85 15.65
C LEU A 166 -18.06 4.87 16.06
N PRO A 167 -18.86 4.33 15.12
CA PRO A 167 -19.69 3.18 15.41
C PRO A 167 -18.78 1.99 15.73
N GLU A 168 -18.96 1.46 16.94
CA GLU A 168 -18.28 0.29 17.44
C GLU A 168 -18.72 -0.94 16.65
N VAL A 169 -17.99 -1.26 15.59
CA VAL A 169 -18.06 -2.60 14.99
C VAL A 169 -17.42 -3.51 16.01
N MET A 170 -18.25 -4.32 16.67
CA MET A 170 -17.84 -5.41 17.55
C MET A 170 -17.13 -6.51 16.74
N ALA A 171 -15.95 -6.19 16.20
CA ALA A 171 -14.93 -7.19 16.04
C ALA A 171 -14.36 -7.38 17.44
N THR A 172 -14.53 -8.58 18.00
CA THR A 172 -13.79 -9.03 19.17
C THR A 172 -12.29 -8.95 18.84
N ARG A 173 -11.72 -7.76 19.05
CA ARG A 173 -10.28 -7.59 19.21
C ARG A 173 -9.91 -8.47 20.40
N PRO A 174 -8.83 -9.27 20.31
CA PRO A 174 -8.20 -9.77 21.52
C PRO A 174 -7.88 -8.52 22.34
N THR A 175 -8.51 -8.42 23.51
CA THR A 175 -8.22 -7.43 24.51
C THR A 175 -6.71 -7.35 24.66
N SER A 176 -6.18 -6.13 24.56
CA SER A 176 -4.80 -5.82 24.92
C SER A 176 -4.58 -6.25 26.37
N HIS A 177 -4.05 -7.46 26.55
CA HIS A 177 -3.39 -7.83 27.78
C HIS A 177 -2.03 -7.17 27.77
N ASP A 178 -1.86 -6.16 28.63
CA ASP A 178 -0.58 -5.64 29.14
C ASP A 178 0.13 -6.70 30.03
N GLU A 179 0.08 -7.97 29.64
CA GLU A 179 0.95 -8.97 30.22
C GLU A 179 2.22 -9.00 29.37
N VAL A 180 3.36 -9.05 30.06
CA VAL A 180 4.63 -9.53 29.53
C VAL A 180 4.41 -11.01 29.15
N GLY A 181 3.62 -11.22 28.10
CA GLY A 181 3.21 -12.50 27.59
C GLY A 181 4.46 -13.16 27.07
N ASN A 182 4.78 -14.31 27.66
CA ASN A 182 5.93 -15.13 27.34
C ASN A 182 6.06 -15.25 25.81
N GLN A 183 6.98 -14.46 25.22
CA GLN A 183 7.18 -14.42 23.77
C GLN A 183 7.52 -15.81 23.23
N SER A 184 8.11 -16.67 24.07
CA SER A 184 8.33 -18.09 23.79
C SER A 184 7.01 -18.83 23.57
N ALA A 185 6.03 -18.65 24.46
CA ALA A 185 4.72 -19.30 24.33
C ALA A 185 3.96 -18.85 23.07
N VAL A 186 4.09 -17.57 22.68
CA VAL A 186 3.52 -17.06 21.43
C VAL A 186 4.23 -17.67 20.22
N ALA A 187 5.56 -17.73 20.24
CA ALA A 187 6.36 -18.33 19.17
C ALA A 187 6.08 -19.83 19.01
N GLU A 188 6.00 -20.58 20.11
CA GLU A 188 5.66 -22.00 20.15
C GLU A 188 4.23 -22.25 19.62
N SER A 189 3.26 -21.44 20.05
CA SER A 189 1.88 -21.53 19.57
C SER A 189 1.79 -21.25 18.07
N PHE A 190 2.52 -20.23 17.59
CA PHE A 190 2.54 -19.88 16.18
C PHE A 190 3.25 -20.95 15.33
N ALA A 191 4.34 -21.53 15.83
CA ALA A 191 5.01 -22.66 15.18
C ALA A 191 4.08 -23.87 15.08
N GLY A 192 3.38 -24.23 16.16
CA GLY A 192 2.37 -25.30 16.16
C GLY A 192 1.25 -25.06 15.14
N LEU A 193 0.79 -23.81 15.02
CA LEU A 193 -0.22 -23.43 14.03
C LEU A 193 0.29 -23.61 12.59
N ILE A 194 1.52 -23.17 12.28
CA ILE A 194 2.12 -23.36 10.96
C ILE A 194 2.21 -24.86 10.63
N THR A 195 2.73 -25.66 11.56
CA THR A 195 2.85 -27.11 11.38
C THR A 195 1.49 -27.77 11.13
N ALA A 196 0.45 -27.36 11.85
CA ALA A 196 -0.90 -27.87 11.66
C ALA A 196 -1.53 -27.44 10.32
N MET A 197 -1.17 -26.26 9.82
CA MET A 197 -1.71 -25.71 8.57
C MET A 197 -1.05 -26.28 7.31
N LEU A 198 0.18 -26.78 7.38
CA LEU A 198 0.90 -27.34 6.22
C LEU A 198 0.12 -28.43 5.46
N PRO A 199 -0.35 -29.53 6.10
CA PRO A 199 -1.07 -30.58 5.38
C PRO A 199 -2.40 -30.07 4.78
N LEU A 200 -3.04 -29.08 5.42
CA LEU A 200 -4.24 -28.45 4.88
C LEU A 200 -3.92 -27.60 3.65
N ALA A 201 -2.81 -26.86 3.68
CA ALA A 201 -2.34 -26.08 2.53
C ALA A 201 -2.00 -27.00 1.34
N GLU A 202 -1.30 -28.10 1.59
CA GLU A 202 -1.01 -29.12 0.57
C GLU A 202 -2.29 -29.73 -0.01
N TYR A 203 -3.27 -30.05 0.85
CA TYR A 203 -4.56 -30.58 0.41
C TYR A 203 -5.34 -29.57 -0.47
N VAL A 204 -5.36 -28.29 -0.08
CA VAL A 204 -6.00 -27.21 -0.85
C VAL A 204 -5.30 -26.93 -2.18
N LEU A 205 -3.98 -27.16 -2.24
CA LEU A 205 -3.19 -26.99 -3.46
C LEU A 205 -3.26 -28.20 -4.40
N SER A 206 -3.71 -29.36 -3.92
CA SER A 206 -3.88 -30.55 -4.74
C SER A 206 -4.99 -30.42 -5.80
N ASP A 207 -4.98 -31.33 -6.77
CA ASP A 207 -5.99 -31.41 -7.83
C ASP A 207 -7.41 -31.73 -7.32
N ARG A 208 -7.54 -32.12 -6.05
CA ARG A 208 -8.84 -32.34 -5.41
C ARG A 208 -9.62 -31.04 -5.17
N PHE A 209 -8.93 -29.89 -5.21
CA PHE A 209 -9.57 -28.58 -5.17
C PHE A 209 -9.63 -27.97 -6.56
N THR A 210 -10.81 -27.45 -6.90
CA THR A 210 -10.99 -26.64 -8.11
C THR A 210 -10.48 -25.22 -7.92
N ALA A 211 -10.23 -24.51 -9.03
CA ALA A 211 -9.86 -23.10 -9.00
C ALA A 211 -10.91 -22.23 -8.28
N GLY A 212 -12.20 -22.54 -8.46
CA GLY A 212 -13.31 -21.85 -7.80
C GLY A 212 -13.30 -22.04 -6.28
N GLN A 213 -13.07 -23.26 -5.79
CA GLN A 213 -12.95 -23.53 -4.35
C GLN A 213 -11.74 -22.83 -3.72
N ARG A 214 -10.59 -22.78 -4.42
CA ARG A 214 -9.43 -22.00 -3.97
C ARG A 214 -9.72 -20.50 -3.92
N SER A 215 -10.47 -19.96 -4.89
CA SER A 215 -10.94 -18.57 -4.83
C SER A 215 -11.87 -18.32 -3.66
N ARG A 216 -12.79 -19.26 -3.36
CA ARG A 216 -13.69 -19.14 -2.22
C ARG A 216 -12.95 -19.12 -0.89
N ILE A 217 -11.91 -19.95 -0.72
CA ILE A 217 -11.05 -19.93 0.48
C ILE A 217 -10.38 -18.55 0.64
N ARG A 218 -9.87 -17.97 -0.45
CA ARG A 218 -9.29 -16.61 -0.42
C ARG A 218 -10.31 -15.57 0.03
N GLU A 219 -11.52 -15.61 -0.51
CA GLU A 219 -12.61 -14.69 -0.12
C GLU A 219 -12.96 -14.80 1.37
N LEU A 220 -13.12 -16.02 1.88
CA LEU A 220 -13.45 -16.28 3.28
C LEU A 220 -12.32 -15.81 4.23
N ALA A 221 -11.08 -15.87 3.80
CA ALA A 221 -9.93 -15.40 4.56
C ALA A 221 -9.84 -13.86 4.55
N ALA A 222 -10.48 -13.22 5.54
CA ALA A 222 -10.44 -11.78 5.79
C ALA A 222 -10.77 -10.93 4.53
N GLY A 223 -11.80 -11.35 3.78
CA GLY A 223 -12.30 -10.62 2.61
C GLY A 223 -11.32 -10.61 1.43
N GLY A 224 -10.73 -11.76 1.08
CA GLY A 224 -9.84 -11.86 -0.08
C GLY A 224 -8.37 -11.56 0.19
N ARG A 225 -8.05 -10.89 1.30
CA ARG A 225 -6.69 -10.35 1.57
C ARG A 225 -5.91 -11.12 2.64
N GLY A 226 -6.57 -11.99 3.40
CA GLY A 226 -5.94 -12.72 4.50
C GLY A 226 -4.79 -13.61 4.05
N VAL A 227 -5.01 -14.39 2.98
CA VAL A 227 -4.01 -15.32 2.43
C VAL A 227 -2.77 -14.57 1.92
N SER A 228 -2.96 -13.52 1.11
CA SER A 228 -1.84 -12.74 0.57
C SER A 228 -1.07 -11.99 1.68
N ARG A 229 -1.78 -11.45 2.69
CA ARG A 229 -1.13 -10.79 3.82
C ARG A 229 -0.31 -11.77 4.65
N LEU A 230 -0.86 -12.95 4.96
CA LEU A 230 -0.14 -14.00 5.68
C LEU A 230 1.10 -14.45 4.91
N SER A 231 0.96 -14.67 3.60
CA SER A 231 2.09 -15.04 2.74
C SER A 231 3.22 -14.01 2.81
N ASN A 232 2.90 -12.71 2.73
CA ASN A 232 3.92 -11.65 2.81
C ASN A 232 4.63 -11.63 4.17
N LEU A 233 3.90 -11.83 5.27
CA LEU A 233 4.46 -11.86 6.62
C LEU A 233 5.38 -13.09 6.81
N LEU A 234 4.97 -14.26 6.31
CA LEU A 234 5.81 -15.46 6.34
C LEU A 234 7.08 -15.29 5.50
N THR A 235 6.99 -14.67 4.31
CA THR A 235 8.17 -14.35 3.50
C THR A 235 9.13 -13.41 4.24
N GLN A 236 8.61 -12.41 4.95
CA GLN A 236 9.44 -11.52 5.77
C GLN A 236 10.15 -12.28 6.90
N LEU A 237 9.42 -13.14 7.61
CA LEU A 237 9.95 -13.97 8.69
C LEU A 237 11.07 -14.90 8.19
N SER A 238 10.87 -15.56 7.04
CA SER A 238 11.89 -16.39 6.40
C SER A 238 13.10 -15.58 5.93
N GLY A 239 12.88 -14.35 5.43
CA GLY A 239 13.94 -13.44 5.02
C GLY A 239 14.80 -12.91 6.18
N GLU A 240 14.24 -12.81 7.39
CA GLU A 240 15.01 -12.51 8.60
C GLU A 240 15.95 -13.67 8.97
N ALA A 241 15.47 -14.92 8.91
CA ALA A 241 16.30 -16.10 9.14
C ALA A 241 17.49 -16.19 8.16
N ALA A 242 17.24 -15.94 6.86
CA ALA A 242 18.29 -15.94 5.84
C ALA A 242 19.38 -14.86 6.09
N ARG A 243 18.98 -13.67 6.54
CA ARG A 243 19.92 -12.58 6.88
C ARG A 243 20.74 -12.90 8.12
N THR A 244 20.14 -13.52 9.13
CA THR A 244 20.85 -13.98 10.33
C THR A 244 21.86 -15.07 10.01
N ALA A 245 21.51 -16.03 9.14
CA ALA A 245 22.42 -17.07 8.68
C ALA A 245 23.65 -16.50 7.94
N LEU A 246 23.43 -15.54 7.03
CA LEU A 246 24.51 -14.85 6.30
C LEU A 246 25.40 -13.99 7.20
N SER A 247 24.82 -13.37 8.23
CA SER A 247 25.61 -12.63 9.23
C SER A 247 26.47 -13.56 10.08
N ASN A 248 25.97 -14.75 10.40
CA ASN A 248 26.69 -15.72 11.24
C ASN A 248 27.81 -16.43 10.46
N SER A 249 27.63 -16.71 9.15
CA SER A 249 28.70 -17.27 8.31
C SER A 249 29.87 -16.31 8.16
N ARG A 250 29.60 -15.01 7.92
CA ARG A 250 30.63 -13.97 7.81
C ARG A 250 31.42 -13.75 9.09
N LYS A 251 30.80 -13.91 10.26
CA LYS A 251 31.51 -13.83 11.55
C LYS A 251 32.46 -15.01 11.75
N LYS A 252 32.02 -16.22 11.41
CA LYS A 252 32.86 -17.42 11.48
C LYS A 252 34.07 -17.37 10.55
N GLU A 253 33.91 -16.75 9.37
CA GLU A 253 35.01 -16.52 8.42
C GLU A 253 35.99 -15.45 8.88
N ALA A 254 35.58 -14.54 9.76
CA ALA A 254 36.46 -13.50 10.31
C ALA A 254 37.21 -13.93 11.58
N GLU A 255 36.80 -15.06 12.18
CA GLU A 255 37.42 -15.65 13.38
C GLU A 255 38.39 -16.80 13.04
N GLN A 256 38.56 -17.12 11.75
CA GLN A 256 39.55 -18.06 11.20
C GLN A 256 40.69 -17.32 10.54
#